data_AF-A0A2V9AXB9-F1
#
_entry.id   AF-A0A2V9AXB9-F1
#
_cell.length_a   1.000
_cell.length_b   1.000
_cell.length_c   1.000
_cell.angle_alpha   90.00
_cell.angle_beta   90.00
_cell.angle_gamma   90.00
#
_symmetry.space_group_name_H-M   'P 1'
#
loop_
_entity.id
_entity.type
_entity.pdbx_description
1 polymer ?
#
loop_
_entity_poly.entity_id
_entity_poly.type
_entity_poly.pdbx_seq_one_letter_code
_entity_poly.pdbx_strand_id
1 'polypeptide(L)'
;MTWQEREEQAAADLGMTQKQYRVLRMRTWPWWIVGSGRQVRTRLFKRQHGLCPLPYHQNSRLNGPCGDKDHVDHIRPRKEFVVEDLPILEAIKACWDDKNLQLVHQDCHKRKTKEQRNKLSIAQPR
;
A
#
# COMPACT_ATOMS: atom_id res chain seq x y z
N MET A 1 16.43 -5.48 19.42
CA MET A 1 15.57 -6.45 18.73
C MET A 1 15.85 -6.39 17.25
N THR A 2 16.27 -7.51 16.66
CA THR A 2 16.49 -7.66 15.23
C THR A 2 15.15 -7.69 14.48
N TRP A 3 15.20 -7.50 13.17
CA TRP A 3 14.01 -7.54 12.34
C TRP A 3 13.33 -8.92 12.33
N GLN A 4 14.15 -9.97 12.38
CA GLN A 4 13.70 -11.36 12.46
C GLN A 4 12.92 -11.63 13.75
N GLU A 5 13.41 -11.12 14.88
CA GLU A 5 12.75 -11.22 16.19
C GLU A 5 11.40 -10.49 16.20
N ARG A 6 11.32 -9.31 15.57
CA ARG A 6 10.04 -8.59 15.44
C ARG A 6 9.02 -9.39 14.61
N GLU A 7 9.45 -10.04 13.53
CA GLU A 7 8.58 -10.89 12.69
C GLU A 7 8.10 -12.14 13.42
N GLU A 8 8.96 -12.75 14.24
CA GLU A 8 8.60 -13.88 15.09
C GLU A 8 7.53 -13.49 16.11
N GLN A 9 7.69 -12.35 16.77
CA GLN A 9 6.70 -11.84 17.71
C GLN A 9 5.35 -11.56 17.02
N ALA A 10 5.36 -10.86 15.89
CA ALA A 10 4.13 -10.56 15.14
C ALA A 10 3.43 -11.82 14.61
N ALA A 11 4.21 -12.85 14.25
CA ALA A 11 3.64 -14.14 13.87
C ALA A 11 2.99 -14.84 15.06
N ALA A 12 3.66 -14.83 16.23
CA ALA A 12 3.14 -15.39 17.47
C ALA A 12 1.85 -14.70 17.93
N ASP A 13 1.79 -13.38 17.88
CA ASP A 13 0.60 -12.58 18.24
C ASP A 13 -0.63 -12.93 17.37
N LEU A 14 -0.39 -13.39 16.15
CA LEU A 14 -1.42 -13.81 15.19
C LEU A 14 -1.69 -15.32 15.20
N GLY A 15 -1.02 -16.10 16.08
CA GLY A 15 -1.11 -17.56 16.10
C GLY A 15 -0.59 -18.22 14.83
N MET A 16 0.37 -17.59 14.14
CA MET A 16 0.95 -18.05 12.88
C MET A 16 2.46 -18.31 13.01
N THR A 17 3.02 -19.07 12.08
CA THR A 17 4.47 -19.20 11.92
C THR A 17 5.06 -17.95 11.25
N GLN A 18 6.35 -17.65 11.51
CA GLN A 18 7.06 -16.55 10.84
C GLN A 18 7.00 -16.64 9.31
N LYS A 19 7.02 -17.86 8.75
CA LYS A 19 6.87 -18.10 7.30
C LYS A 19 5.47 -17.74 6.81
N GLN A 20 4.42 -18.16 7.51
CA GLN A 20 3.05 -17.77 7.20
C GLN A 20 2.88 -16.25 7.28
N TYR A 21 3.40 -15.64 8.34
CA TYR A 21 3.41 -14.19 8.52
C TYR A 21 4.15 -13.44 7.39
N ARG A 22 5.31 -13.94 6.94
CA ARG A 22 6.04 -13.41 5.77
C ARG A 22 5.24 -13.48 4.48
N VAL A 23 4.56 -14.60 4.22
CA VAL A 23 3.69 -14.76 3.04
C VAL A 23 2.50 -13.79 3.13
N LEU A 24 1.89 -13.71 4.31
CA LEU A 24 0.75 -12.87 4.64
C LEU A 24 1.06 -11.38 4.41
N ARG A 25 2.19 -10.89 4.95
CA ARG A 25 2.57 -9.47 4.84
C ARG A 25 3.06 -9.07 3.45
N MET A 26 3.64 -10.01 2.68
CA MET A 26 4.26 -9.70 1.38
C MET A 26 3.35 -9.92 0.18
N ARG A 27 2.30 -10.74 0.27
CA ARG A 27 1.52 -11.14 -0.92
C ARG A 27 0.01 -10.95 -0.85
N THR A 28 -0.59 -10.85 0.33
CA THR A 28 -2.04 -10.87 0.44
C THR A 28 -2.62 -9.59 1.00
N TRP A 29 -3.82 -9.26 0.51
CA TRP A 29 -4.67 -8.22 1.06
C TRP A 29 -5.11 -8.62 2.48
N PRO A 30 -4.88 -7.81 3.53
CA PRO A 30 -5.16 -8.17 4.90
C PRO A 30 -6.64 -7.94 5.19
N TRP A 31 -7.48 -8.83 4.66
CA TRP A 31 -8.93 -8.72 4.78
C TRP A 31 -9.40 -8.71 6.25
N TRP A 32 -8.63 -9.32 7.16
CA TRP A 32 -8.87 -9.28 8.62
C TRP A 32 -8.56 -7.93 9.28
N ILE A 33 -7.86 -7.02 8.58
CA ILE A 33 -7.53 -5.67 9.08
C ILE A 33 -8.41 -4.61 8.40
N VAL A 34 -8.56 -4.68 7.08
CA VAL A 34 -9.20 -3.60 6.30
C VAL A 34 -10.51 -3.97 5.62
N GLY A 35 -10.94 -5.23 5.75
CA GLY A 35 -12.09 -5.78 5.01
C GLY A 35 -11.74 -6.16 3.58
N SER A 36 -12.75 -6.49 2.78
CA SER A 36 -12.54 -6.92 1.39
C SER A 36 -12.01 -5.78 0.51
N GLY A 37 -11.26 -6.14 -0.55
CA GLY A 37 -10.79 -5.16 -1.53
C GLY A 37 -11.92 -4.37 -2.19
N ARG A 38 -13.12 -4.96 -2.34
CA ARG A 38 -14.31 -4.25 -2.84
C ARG A 38 -14.76 -3.16 -1.86
N GLN A 39 -14.87 -3.49 -0.57
CA GLN A 39 -15.28 -2.52 0.46
C GLN A 39 -14.30 -1.34 0.53
N VAL A 40 -12.99 -1.61 0.49
CA VAL A 40 -11.97 -0.55 0.52
C VAL A 40 -12.08 0.33 -0.73
N ARG A 41 -12.20 -0.24 -1.93
CA ARG A 41 -12.41 0.55 -3.16
C ARG A 41 -13.64 1.45 -3.06
N THR A 42 -14.77 0.93 -2.58
CA THR A 42 -15.99 1.73 -2.41
C THR A 42 -15.79 2.88 -1.42
N ARG A 43 -15.11 2.65 -0.28
CA ARG A 43 -14.82 3.72 0.70
C ARG A 43 -13.90 4.79 0.11
N LEU A 44 -12.83 4.37 -0.55
CA LEU A 44 -11.88 5.28 -1.20
C LEU A 44 -12.54 6.09 -2.31
N PHE A 45 -13.36 5.46 -3.16
CA PHE A 45 -14.13 6.13 -4.21
C PHE A 45 -15.02 7.24 -3.61
N LYS A 46 -15.78 6.94 -2.55
CA LYS A 46 -16.64 7.93 -1.88
C LYS A 46 -15.82 9.08 -1.30
N ARG A 47 -14.72 8.78 -0.58
CA ARG A 47 -13.87 9.80 0.04
C ARG A 47 -13.21 10.72 -0.98
N GLN A 48 -12.85 10.17 -2.14
CA GLN A 48 -12.17 10.91 -3.20
C GLN A 48 -13.14 11.55 -4.20
N HIS A 49 -14.45 11.48 -3.95
CA HIS A 49 -15.48 11.92 -4.90
C HIS A 49 -15.31 11.30 -6.30
N GLY A 50 -14.82 10.06 -6.34
CA GLY A 50 -14.47 9.35 -7.55
C GLY A 50 -13.23 9.87 -8.28
N LEU A 51 -12.52 10.88 -7.78
CA LEU A 51 -11.39 11.47 -8.49
C LEU A 51 -10.06 10.77 -8.17
N CYS A 52 -9.21 10.63 -9.21
CA CYS A 52 -7.83 10.19 -9.05
C CYS A 52 -6.99 11.32 -8.42
N PRO A 53 -6.32 11.08 -7.28
CA PRO A 53 -5.60 12.10 -6.54
C PRO A 53 -4.20 12.37 -7.11
N LEU A 54 -3.71 11.52 -8.00
CA LEU A 54 -2.39 11.68 -8.61
C LEU A 54 -2.45 12.72 -9.74
N PRO A 55 -1.46 13.64 -9.85
CA PRO A 55 -1.51 14.76 -10.79
C PRO A 55 -1.41 14.36 -12.27
N TYR A 56 -1.06 13.10 -12.54
CA TYR A 56 -0.88 12.57 -13.91
C TYR A 56 -2.17 12.51 -14.73
N HIS A 57 -3.34 12.76 -14.12
CA HIS A 57 -4.63 12.77 -14.80
C HIS A 57 -4.70 13.85 -15.88
N GLN A 58 -4.08 15.02 -15.66
CA GLN A 58 -4.15 16.19 -16.56
C GLN A 58 -3.60 15.92 -17.97
N ASN A 59 -2.68 14.96 -18.11
CA ASN A 59 -2.07 14.57 -19.39
C ASN A 59 -2.42 13.13 -19.79
N SER A 60 -3.51 12.59 -19.24
CA SER A 60 -3.99 11.25 -19.57
C SER A 60 -5.36 11.36 -20.24
N ARG A 61 -5.69 10.44 -21.15
CA ARG A 61 -7.07 10.25 -21.64
C ARG A 61 -8.07 9.87 -20.53
N LEU A 62 -7.66 9.88 -19.26
CA LEU A 62 -8.38 9.43 -18.07
C LEU A 62 -8.77 10.62 -17.18
N ASN A 63 -9.29 11.71 -17.77
CA ASN A 63 -9.97 12.80 -17.03
C ASN A 63 -11.35 12.37 -16.46
N GLY A 64 -11.52 11.07 -16.20
CA GLY A 64 -12.75 10.49 -15.68
C GLY A 64 -12.61 10.10 -14.21
N PRO A 65 -13.74 9.74 -13.57
CA PRO A 65 -13.70 9.17 -12.25
C PRO A 65 -13.05 7.78 -12.26
N CYS A 66 -12.37 7.42 -11.17
CA CYS A 66 -11.85 6.08 -10.94
C CYS A 66 -13.00 5.06 -10.91
N GLY A 67 -12.83 3.91 -11.54
CA GLY A 67 -13.80 2.82 -11.56
C GLY A 67 -13.45 1.66 -10.63
N ASP A 68 -14.30 0.64 -10.65
CA ASP A 68 -14.14 -0.57 -9.83
C ASP A 68 -12.89 -1.39 -10.17
N LYS A 69 -12.31 -1.19 -11.36
CA LYS A 69 -11.09 -1.85 -11.84
C LYS A 69 -9.81 -1.10 -11.47
N ASP A 70 -9.92 0.09 -10.88
CA ASP A 70 -8.78 0.91 -10.54
C ASP A 70 -8.05 0.42 -9.28
N HIS A 71 -6.82 0.90 -9.15
CA HIS A 71 -5.84 0.34 -8.23
C HIS A 71 -5.92 1.01 -6.86
N VAL A 72 -5.84 0.21 -5.79
CA VAL A 72 -5.64 0.74 -4.44
C VAL A 72 -4.15 0.88 -4.20
N ASP A 73 -3.68 2.11 -4.29
CA ASP A 73 -2.28 2.49 -4.15
C ASP A 73 -2.00 2.96 -2.72
N HIS A 74 -0.77 2.76 -2.25
CA HIS A 74 -0.34 3.29 -0.96
C HIS A 74 0.32 4.66 -1.18
N ILE A 75 -0.11 5.68 -0.44
CA ILE A 75 0.48 7.03 -0.49
C ILE A 75 1.95 6.93 -0.09
N ARG A 76 2.21 6.46 1.13
CA ARG A 76 3.53 6.06 1.61
C ARG A 76 3.77 4.58 1.27
N PRO A 77 4.88 4.24 0.59
CA PRO A 77 5.24 2.86 0.28
C PRO A 77 5.36 1.99 1.54
N ARG A 78 4.98 0.71 1.42
CA ARG A 78 5.10 -0.25 2.53
C ARG A 78 6.50 -0.31 3.14
N LYS A 79 7.54 -0.16 2.32
CA LYS A 79 8.93 -0.23 2.76
C LYS A 79 9.28 0.88 3.75
N GLU A 80 8.61 2.02 3.73
CA GLU A 80 8.85 3.11 4.67
C GLU A 80 8.29 2.80 6.06
N PHE A 81 7.13 2.15 6.16
CA PHE A 81 6.55 1.72 7.44
C PHE A 81 7.34 0.60 8.12
N VAL A 82 8.12 -0.15 7.34
CA VAL A 82 8.97 -1.24 7.84
C VAL A 82 10.25 -0.69 8.49
N VAL A 83 10.62 0.56 8.20
CA VAL A 83 11.83 1.22 8.73
C VAL A 83 11.51 2.05 9.98
N GLU A 84 10.25 2.39 10.21
CA GLU A 84 9.82 3.05 11.45
C GLU A 84 9.94 2.08 12.63
N ASP A 85 10.36 2.58 13.80
CA ASP A 85 10.51 1.79 15.04
C ASP A 85 9.18 1.29 15.65
N LEU A 86 8.13 1.21 14.84
CA LEU A 86 6.85 0.69 15.22
C LEU A 86 6.89 -0.84 15.40
N PRO A 87 6.11 -1.36 16.36
CA PRO A 87 5.71 -2.77 16.36
C PRO A 87 5.15 -3.14 14.99
N ILE A 88 5.47 -4.34 14.53
CA ILE A 88 5.15 -4.77 13.17
C ILE A 88 3.64 -4.74 12.87
N LEU A 89 2.79 -5.13 13.84
CA LEU A 89 1.34 -5.08 13.66
C LEU A 89 0.84 -3.64 13.49
N GLU A 90 1.43 -2.69 14.22
CA GLU A 90 1.12 -1.27 14.09
C GLU A 90 1.62 -0.72 12.75
N ALA A 91 2.80 -1.11 12.29
CA ALA A 91 3.30 -0.78 10.96
C ALA A 91 2.37 -1.31 9.86
N ILE A 92 1.84 -2.53 10.00
CA ILE A 92 0.83 -3.08 9.06
C ILE A 92 -0.45 -2.25 9.13
N LYS A 93 -0.98 -1.97 10.31
CA LYS A 93 -2.21 -1.17 10.48
C LYS A 93 -2.05 0.22 9.85
N ALA A 94 -0.93 0.90 10.11
CA ALA A 94 -0.62 2.20 9.54
C ALA A 94 -0.45 2.15 8.01
N CYS A 95 0.25 1.13 7.52
CA CYS A 95 0.44 0.91 6.08
C CYS A 95 -0.90 0.73 5.35
N TRP A 96 -1.86 0.07 5.98
CA TRP A 96 -3.17 -0.24 5.42
C TRP A 96 -4.29 0.68 5.91
N ASP A 97 -3.97 1.72 6.68
CA ASP A 97 -4.93 2.71 7.13
C ASP A 97 -5.57 3.40 5.91
N ASP A 98 -6.88 3.64 5.95
CA ASP A 98 -7.58 4.31 4.85
C ASP A 98 -6.86 5.63 4.50
N LYS A 99 -6.29 6.37 5.46
CA LYS A 99 -5.52 7.60 5.24
C LYS A 99 -4.24 7.39 4.41
N ASN A 100 -3.64 6.21 4.45
CA ASN A 100 -2.48 5.85 3.63
C ASN A 100 -2.84 5.17 2.32
N LEU A 101 -4.11 4.82 2.11
CA LEU A 101 -4.59 4.22 0.88
C LEU A 101 -5.26 5.26 -0.02
N GLN A 102 -5.16 5.07 -1.33
CA GLN A 102 -5.83 5.91 -2.33
C GLN A 102 -6.23 5.07 -3.54
N LEU A 103 -7.42 5.35 -4.09
CA LEU A 103 -7.85 4.78 -5.36
C LEU A 103 -7.26 5.62 -6.49
N VAL A 104 -6.54 4.99 -7.40
CA VAL A 104 -5.86 5.66 -8.52
C VAL A 104 -6.09 4.90 -9.81
N HIS A 105 -6.12 5.64 -10.93
CA HIS A 105 -6.13 5.00 -12.24
C HIS A 105 -4.94 4.05 -12.40
N GLN A 106 -5.19 2.90 -13.04
CA GLN A 106 -4.14 1.89 -13.25
C GLN A 106 -2.88 2.48 -13.94
N ASP A 107 -3.07 3.38 -14.91
CA ASP A 107 -1.95 4.01 -15.62
C ASP A 107 -1.24 5.08 -14.78
N CYS A 108 -1.97 5.79 -13.92
CA CYS A 108 -1.36 6.73 -12.97
C CYS A 108 -0.47 5.98 -11.96
N HIS A 109 -0.92 4.82 -11.46
CA HIS A 109 -0.10 3.95 -10.61
C HIS A 109 1.18 3.49 -11.32
N LYS A 110 1.08 3.03 -12.59
CA LYS A 110 2.25 2.61 -13.36
C LYS A 110 3.27 3.75 -13.53
N ARG A 111 2.80 4.98 -13.81
CA ARG A 111 3.67 6.17 -13.92
C ARG A 111 4.36 6.50 -12.60
N LYS A 112 3.61 6.57 -11.48
CA LYS A 112 4.17 6.76 -10.13
C LYS A 112 5.26 5.74 -9.82
N THR A 113 4.98 4.46 -10.05
CA THR A 113 5.93 3.37 -9.79
C THR A 113 7.20 3.50 -10.65
N LYS A 114 7.07 3.87 -11.92
CA LYS A 114 8.21 4.11 -12.81
C LYS A 114 9.07 5.28 -12.31
N GLU A 115 8.45 6.38 -11.92
CA GLU A 115 9.17 7.56 -11.39
C GLU A 115 9.88 7.25 -10.07
N GLN A 116 9.22 6.54 -9.15
CA GLN A 116 9.84 6.10 -7.91
C GLN A 116 11.05 5.19 -8.15
N ARG A 117 10.94 4.25 -9.10
CA ARG A 117 12.06 3.39 -9.51
C ARG A 117 13.21 4.22 -10.10
N ASN A 118 12.91 5.20 -10.96
CA ASN A 118 13.92 6.05 -11.58
C ASN A 118 14.66 6.92 -10.53
N LYS A 119 13.94 7.48 -9.56
CA LYS A 119 14.55 8.25 -8.45
C LYS A 119 15.51 7.38 -7.63
N LEU A 120 15.14 6.13 -7.34
CA LEU A 120 15.99 5.19 -6.62
C LEU A 120 17.23 4.78 -7.41
N SER A 121 17.14 4.64 -8.74
CA SER A 121 18.31 4.32 -9.58
C SER A 121 19.29 5.49 -9.74
N ILE A 122 18.84 6.73 -9.53
CA ILE A 122 19.70 7.93 -9.57
C ILE A 122 20.37 8.16 -8.20
N ALA A 123 19.70 7.78 -7.10
CA ALA A 123 20.20 7.98 -5.73
C ALA A 123 21.27 6.98 -5.28
N GLN A 124 21.59 5.95 -6.08
CA GLN A 124 22.71 5.05 -5.82
C GLN A 124 23.90 5.47 -6.70
N PRO A 125 24.91 6.19 -6.15
CA PRO A 125 26.17 6.33 -6.87
C PRO A 125 26.79 4.94 -7.06
N ARG A 126 27.35 4.71 -8.25
CA ARG A 126 28.13 3.51 -8.55
C ARG A 126 29.38 3.45 -7.68
#